data_AF-A0A9W8AYP6-F1
#
_entry.id   AF-A0A9W8AYP6-F1
#
_cell.length_a   1.000
_cell.length_b   1.000
_cell.length_c   1.000
_cell.angle_alpha   90.00
_cell.angle_beta   90.00
_cell.angle_gamma   90.00
#
_symmetry.space_group_name_H-M   'P 1'
#
loop_
_entity.id
_entity.type
_entity.pdbx_description
1 polymer ?
#
loop_
_entity_poly.entity_id
_entity_poly.type
_entity_poly.pdbx_seq_one_letter_code
_entity_poly.pdbx_strand_id
1 'polypeptide(L)' 'FIAYLQQKANETYNNIFTYQQLYQAAQNINLSYSSLEDFIDSLNNQGYLLKVRARVYRLTTCDL' A
#
# COMPACT_ATOMS: atom_id res chain seq x y z
N PHE A 1 7.58 -3.74 1.61
CA PHE A 1 6.50 -2.81 1.23
C PHE A 1 5.45 -2.64 2.33
N ILE A 2 4.76 -3.71 2.76
CA ILE A 2 3.73 -3.64 3.82
C ILE A 2 4.25 -3.00 5.13
N ALA A 3 5.40 -3.44 5.64
CA ALA A 3 6.00 -2.84 6.85
C ALA A 3 6.24 -1.32 6.73
N TYR A 4 6.64 -0.85 5.55
CA TYR A 4 6.81 0.58 5.29
C TYR A 4 5.47 1.33 5.31
N LEU A 5 4.42 0.75 4.71
CA LEU A 5 3.07 1.32 4.77
C LEU A 5 2.51 1.32 6.19
N GLN A 6 2.79 0.28 7.00
CA GLN A 6 2.40 0.22 8.41
C GLN A 6 3.06 1.36 9.20
N GLN A 7 4.37 1.55 9.03
CA GLN A 7 5.07 2.67 9.65
C GLN A 7 4.43 4.01 9.26
N LYS A 8 4.15 4.23 7.97
CA LYS A 8 3.50 5.46 7.49
C LYS A 8 2.08 5.63 8.01
N ALA A 9 1.32 4.55 8.12
CA ALA A 9 -0.02 4.58 8.68
C ALA A 9 0.01 4.98 10.17
N ASN A 10 0.99 4.50 10.92
CA ASN A 10 1.17 4.85 12.33
C ASN A 10 1.62 6.30 12.51
N GLU A 11 2.54 6.80 11.69
CA GLU A 11 3.01 8.20 11.71
C GLU A 11 1.89 9.21 11.42
N THR A 12 0.90 8.82 10.60
CA THR A 12 -0.15 9.71 10.10
C THR A 12 -1.54 9.42 10.66
N TYR A 13 -1.68 8.38 11.49
CA TYR A 13 -2.97 7.82 11.93
C TYR A 13 -3.94 7.58 10.75
N ASN A 14 -3.41 7.18 9.59
CA ASN A 14 -4.17 6.99 8.37
C ASN A 14 -3.70 5.76 7.60
N ASN A 15 -4.58 4.76 7.47
CA ASN A 15 -4.31 3.53 6.74
C ASN A 15 -4.86 3.53 5.31
N ILE A 16 -5.32 4.68 4.79
CA ILE A 16 -5.80 4.83 3.42
C ILE A 16 -4.70 5.46 2.56
N PHE A 17 -4.37 4.77 1.47
CA PHE A 17 -3.35 5.18 0.51
C PHE A 17 -3.95 5.31 -0.88
N THR A 18 -3.63 6.40 -1.57
CA THR A 18 -3.88 6.53 -3.01
C THR A 18 -2.85 5.73 -3.80
N TYR A 19 -3.17 5.39 -5.05
CA TYR A 19 -2.21 4.74 -5.96
C TYR A 19 -0.92 5.55 -6.12
N GLN A 20 -1.01 6.89 -6.13
CA GLN A 20 0.15 7.77 -6.17
C GLN A 20 1.02 7.64 -4.90
N GLN A 21 0.40 7.55 -3.71
CA GLN A 21 1.13 7.33 -2.47
C GLN A 21 1.79 5.94 -2.43
N LEU A 22 1.12 4.92 -2.96
CA LEU A 22 1.70 3.57 -3.10
C LEU A 22 2.90 3.56 -4.06
N TYR A 23 2.82 4.31 -5.17
CA TYR A 23 3.96 4.51 -6.07
C TYR A 23 5.12 5.18 -5.35
N GLN A 24 4.89 6.29 -4.64
CA GLN A 24 5.93 6.98 -3.88
C GLN A 24 6.54 6.09 -2.80
N ALA A 25 5.73 5.31 -2.08
CA ALA A 25 6.21 4.35 -1.10
C ALA A 25 7.13 3.29 -1.71
N ALA A 26 6.80 2.80 -2.92
CA ALA A 26 7.62 1.82 -3.62
C ALA A 26 8.97 2.43 -4.06
N GLN A 27 8.96 3.67 -4.54
CA GLN A 27 10.18 4.41 -4.89
C GLN A 27 11.07 4.67 -3.66
N ASN A 28 10.48 5.07 -2.52
CA ASN A 28 11.23 5.39 -1.31
C ASN A 28 12.02 4.21 -0.73
N ILE A 29 11.59 2.98 -1.01
CA ILE A 29 12.28 1.76 -0.56
C ILE A 29 13.06 1.09 -1.70
N ASN A 30 13.20 1.76 -2.85
CA ASN A 30 13.81 1.23 -4.07
C ASN A 30 13.24 -0.15 -4.48
N LEU A 31 11.92 -0.31 -4.36
CA LEU A 31 11.25 -1.55 -4.71
C LEU A 31 11.27 -1.74 -6.23
N SER A 32 11.83 -2.85 -6.70
CA SER A 32 11.71 -3.26 -8.10
C SER A 32 10.40 -4.03 -8.34
N TYR A 33 9.68 -3.65 -9.39
CA TYR A 33 8.46 -4.31 -9.84
C TYR A 33 8.35 -4.16 -11.36
N SER A 34 7.72 -5.13 -12.04
CA SER A 34 7.47 -5.05 -13.48
C SER A 34 6.31 -4.11 -13.80
N SER A 35 5.23 -4.22 -13.03
CA SER A 35 4.06 -3.35 -13.08
C SER A 35 3.62 -3.06 -11.66
N LEU A 36 3.46 -1.78 -11.31
CA LEU A 36 2.96 -1.43 -9.99
C LEU A 36 1.52 -1.89 -9.83
N GLU A 37 0.72 -1.86 -10.89
CA GLU A 37 -0.69 -2.26 -10.86
C GLU A 37 -0.82 -3.73 -10.49
N ASP A 38 -0.11 -4.62 -11.19
CA ASP A 38 -0.12 -6.05 -10.90
C ASP A 38 0.40 -6.35 -9.49
N PHE A 39 1.43 -5.62 -9.05
CA PHE A 39 1.95 -5.75 -7.70
C PHE A 39 0.89 -5.37 -6.64
N ILE A 40 0.23 -4.23 -6.80
CA ILE A 40 -0.82 -3.78 -5.86
C ILE A 40 -2.05 -4.70 -5.91
N ASP A 41 -2.44 -5.19 -7.08
CA ASP A 41 -3.53 -6.14 -7.22
C ASP A 41 -3.20 -7.49 -6.58
N SER A 42 -1.93 -7.94 -6.63
CA SER A 42 -1.50 -9.13 -5.89
C SER A 42 -1.64 -8.96 -4.37
N LEU A 43 -1.28 -7.78 -3.84
CA LEU A 43 -1.47 -7.46 -2.42
C LEU A 43 -2.94 -7.31 -2.04
N ASN A 44 -3.78 -6.84 -2.97
CA ASN A 44 -5.22 -6.80 -2.80
C ASN A 44 -5.81 -8.22 -2.69
N ASN A 45 -5.40 -9.11 -3.58
CA ASN A 45 -5.85 -10.51 -3.60
C ASN A 45 -5.37 -11.31 -2.37
N GLN A 46 -4.18 -10.98 -1.85
CA GLN A 46 -3.65 -11.57 -0.61
C GLN A 46 -4.27 -10.96 0.66
N GLY A 47 -5.07 -9.89 0.52
CA GLY A 47 -5.76 -9.24 1.62
C GLY A 47 -4.89 -8.31 2.46
N TYR A 48 -3.68 -7.94 2.01
CA TYR A 48 -2.82 -6.93 2.68
C TYR A 48 -3.25 -5.49 2.38
N LEU A 49 -3.73 -5.28 1.16
CA LEU A 49 -4.42 -4.05 0.76
C LEU A 49 -5.87 -4.42 0.44
N LEU A 50 -6.78 -3.47 0.58
CA LEU A 50 -8.15 -3.62 0.12
C LEU A 50 -8.48 -2.43 -0.76
N LYS A 51 -8.80 -2.68 -2.03
CA LYS A 51 -9.28 -1.61 -2.92
C LYS A 51 -10.63 -1.12 -2.44
N VAL A 52 -10.68 0.10 -1.90
CA VAL A 52 -11.92 0.68 -1.36
C VAL A 52 -12.63 1.59 -2.37
N ARG A 53 -11.87 2.21 -3.28
CA ARG A 53 -12.36 3.04 -4.41
C ARG A 53 -11.37 2.96 -5.58
N ALA A 54 -11.73 3.57 -6.70
CA ALA A 54 -10.81 3.72 -7.83
C ALA A 54 -9.49 4.38 -7.37
N ARG A 55 -8.36 3.67 -7.55
CA ARG A 55 -7.01 4.12 -7.17
C ARG A 55 -6.84 4.47 -5.68
N VAL A 56 -7.67 3.92 -4.80
CA VAL A 56 -7.57 4.11 -3.35
C VAL A 56 -7.67 2.75 -2.64
N TYR A 57 -6.71 2.50 -1.76
CA TYR A 57 -6.52 1.23 -1.09
C TYR A 57 -6.38 1.45 0.42
N ARG A 58 -6.99 0.57 1.21
CA ARG A 58 -6.81 0.52 2.66
C ARG A 58 -5.79 -0.55 3.01
N LEU A 59 -4.83 -0.24 3.88
CA LEU A 59 -3.96 -1.22 4.51
C LEU A 59 -4.76 -1.99 5.58
N THR A 60 -4.81 -3.31 5.49
CA THR A 60 -5.64 -4.17 6.34
C THR A 60 -4.90 -4.63 7.60
N THR A 61 -3.59 -4.80 7.53
CA THR A 61 -2.74 -5.22 8.65
C THR A 61 -2.36 -4.01 9.51
N CYS A 62 -3.35 -3.39 10.16
CA CYS A 62 -3.10 -2.58 11.34
C CYS A 62 -3.32 -3.48 12.55
N ASP A 63 -2.36 -4.35 12.85
CA ASP A 63 -2.29 -4.91 14.19
C ASP A 63 -1.83 -3.77 15.12
N LEU A 64 -2.69 -3.46 16.09
CA LEU A 64 -2.46 -2.53 17.20
C LEU A 64 -1.32 -3.00 18.11
#